data_AF-A0A7Y0RG09-F1
#
_entry.id   AF-A0A7Y0RG09-F1
#
_cell.length_a   1.000
_cell.length_b   1.000
_cell.length_c   1.000
_cell.angle_alpha   90.00
_cell.angle_beta   90.00
_cell.angle_gamma   90.00
#
_symmetry.space_group_name_H-M   'P 1'
#
loop_
_entity.id
_entity.type
_entity.pdbx_description
1 polymer ?
#
loop_
_entity_poly.entity_id
_entity_poly.type
_entity_poly.pdbx_seq_one_letter_code
_entity_poly.pdbx_strand_id
1 'polypeptide(L)'
;DYNDAQAIAEACEHGRIRPVPIKSAEQQDEQMLHKLRQGVSKDRIRISNQLRGLLAEYGVIIPKGIAALHRELPLALADADNALTERARQLLNRQYQHFMKLEEELAWYDEQVKQTAKQDETCQ
;
A
#
# COMPACT_ATOMS: atom_id res chain seq x y z
N ASP A 1 -10.06 19.83 -19.21
CA ASP A 1 -11.03 20.55 -18.38
C ASP A 1 -11.11 21.99 -18.86
N TYR A 2 -12.30 22.60 -18.96
CA TYR A 2 -12.43 24.01 -19.42
C TYR A 2 -11.74 24.96 -18.44
N ASN A 3 -11.80 24.62 -17.14
CA ASN A 3 -11.14 25.35 -16.06
C ASN A 3 -9.61 25.26 -16.14
N ASP A 4 -9.06 24.11 -16.57
CA ASP A 4 -7.60 23.95 -16.76
C ASP A 4 -7.10 24.81 -17.93
N ALA A 5 -7.86 24.87 -19.02
CA ALA A 5 -7.50 25.66 -20.19
C ALA A 5 -7.53 27.16 -19.89
N GLN A 6 -8.52 27.62 -19.10
CA GLN A 6 -8.61 29.01 -18.67
C GLN A 6 -7.48 29.39 -17.69
N ALA A 7 -7.15 28.53 -16.73
CA ALA A 7 -6.03 28.76 -15.81
C ALA A 7 -4.67 28.83 -16.52
N ILE A 8 -4.47 28.04 -17.57
CA ILE A 8 -3.26 28.08 -18.41
C ILE A 8 -3.21 29.38 -19.24
N ALA A 9 -4.34 29.80 -19.83
CA ALA A 9 -4.42 31.03 -20.61
C ALA A 9 -4.16 32.28 -19.76
N GLU A 10 -4.74 32.34 -18.56
CA GLU A 10 -4.59 33.45 -17.62
C GLU A 10 -3.18 33.54 -17.01
N ALA A 11 -2.48 32.39 -16.87
CA ALA A 11 -1.08 32.33 -16.47
C ALA A 11 -0.13 32.84 -17.57
N CYS A 12 -0.46 32.62 -18.84
CA CYS A 12 0.30 33.14 -19.98
C CYS A 12 0.17 34.66 -20.12
N GLU A 13 -1.00 35.24 -19.82
CA GLU A 13 -1.24 36.68 -19.93
C GLU A 13 -0.60 37.50 -18.80
N HIS A 14 -0.42 36.95 -17.60
CA HIS A 14 0.13 37.67 -16.44
C HIS A 14 1.67 37.62 -16.28
N GLY A 15 2.41 37.09 -17.25
CA GLY A 15 3.86 37.31 -17.37
C GLY A 15 4.75 36.82 -16.21
N ARG A 16 4.22 35.99 -15.30
CA ARG A 16 5.00 35.32 -14.25
C ARG A 16 4.61 33.85 -14.11
N ILE A 17 4.74 33.08 -15.20
CA ILE A 17 4.93 31.65 -15.04
C ILE A 17 6.35 31.48 -14.50
N ARG A 18 6.48 31.21 -13.19
CA ARG A 18 7.74 30.73 -12.66
C ARG A 18 8.03 29.40 -13.37
N PRO A 19 9.16 29.26 -14.10
CA PRO A 19 9.49 27.98 -14.72
C PRO A 19 9.56 26.94 -13.60
N VAL A 20 8.69 25.93 -13.66
CA VAL A 20 8.80 24.77 -12.78
C VAL A 20 10.08 24.06 -13.23
N PRO A 21 11.12 23.97 -12.39
CA PRO A 21 12.33 23.26 -12.78
C PRO A 21 11.95 21.84 -13.17
N ILE A 22 12.48 21.37 -14.31
CA ILE A 22 12.37 19.96 -14.69
C ILE A 22 12.98 19.18 -13.54
N LYS A 23 12.22 18.26 -12.95
CA LYS A 23 12.69 17.43 -11.83
C LYS A 23 14.01 16.78 -12.24
N SER A 24 15.02 16.90 -11.38
CA SER A 24 16.25 16.10 -11.54
C SER A 24 15.89 14.62 -11.54
N ALA A 25 16.74 13.77 -12.13
CA ALA A 25 16.53 12.32 -12.08
C ALA A 25 16.37 11.83 -10.64
N GLU A 26 17.18 12.36 -9.72
CA GLU A 26 17.12 12.06 -8.29
C GLU A 26 15.74 12.42 -7.67
N GLN A 27 15.18 13.58 -8.00
CA GLN A 27 13.83 13.97 -7.56
C GLN A 27 12.71 13.10 -8.19
N GLN A 28 12.95 12.54 -9.37
CA GLN A 28 12.03 11.58 -10.00
C GLN A 28 12.09 10.22 -9.29
N ASP A 29 13.28 9.79 -8.88
CA ASP A 29 13.51 8.55 -8.15
C ASP A 29 12.84 8.58 -6.77
N GLU A 30 12.95 9.69 -6.04
CA GLU A 30 12.23 9.90 -4.78
C GLU A 30 10.71 9.83 -4.97
N GLN A 31 10.19 10.48 -6.01
CA GLN A 31 8.76 10.39 -6.31
C GLN A 31 8.34 8.95 -6.66
N MET A 32 9.18 8.23 -7.41
CA MET A 32 8.95 6.83 -7.76
C MET A 32 8.89 5.97 -6.49
N LEU A 33 9.84 6.15 -5.57
CA LEU A 33 9.87 5.45 -4.28
C LEU A 33 8.55 5.61 -3.51
N HIS A 34 8.07 6.85 -3.37
CA HIS A 34 6.81 7.13 -2.67
C HIS A 34 5.59 6.51 -3.37
N LYS A 35 5.54 6.55 -4.72
CA LYS A 35 4.44 5.96 -5.50
C LYS A 35 4.40 4.45 -5.35
N LEU A 36 5.54 3.77 -5.47
CA LEU A 36 5.65 2.32 -5.32
C LEU A 36 5.25 1.88 -3.92
N ARG A 37 5.78 2.54 -2.88
CA ARG A 37 5.38 2.33 -1.49
C ARG A 37 3.88 2.48 -1.27
N GLN A 38 3.27 3.53 -1.84
CA GLN A 38 1.83 3.75 -1.76
C GLN A 38 1.04 2.62 -2.43
N GLY A 39 1.52 2.12 -3.58
CA GLY A 39 0.95 0.97 -4.28
C GLY A 39 0.92 -0.28 -3.39
N VAL A 40 2.08 -0.67 -2.84
CA VAL A 40 2.20 -1.83 -1.94
C VAL A 40 1.32 -1.68 -0.70
N SER A 41 1.28 -0.49 -0.09
CA SER A 41 0.43 -0.24 1.07
C SER A 41 -1.06 -0.43 0.75
N LYS A 42 -1.52 0.02 -0.43
CA LYS A 42 -2.89 -0.18 -0.91
C LYS A 42 -3.17 -1.67 -1.17
N ASP A 43 -2.26 -2.37 -1.83
CA ASP A 43 -2.41 -3.80 -2.11
C ASP A 43 -2.46 -4.63 -0.84
N ARG A 44 -1.63 -4.31 0.15
CA ARG A 44 -1.67 -4.92 1.47
C ARG A 44 -3.06 -4.78 2.11
N ILE A 45 -3.62 -3.56 2.13
CA ILE A 45 -4.97 -3.32 2.69
C ILE A 45 -6.02 -4.10 1.90
N ARG A 46 -5.94 -4.10 0.56
CA ARG A 46 -6.85 -4.84 -0.32
C ARG A 46 -6.85 -6.33 0.00
N ILE A 47 -5.68 -6.95 0.09
CA ILE A 47 -5.56 -8.39 0.39
C ILE A 47 -6.04 -8.69 1.82
N SER A 48 -5.71 -7.84 2.79
CA SER A 48 -6.21 -7.99 4.16
C SER A 48 -7.75 -8.01 4.18
N ASN A 49 -8.40 -7.09 3.47
CA ASN A 49 -9.86 -7.05 3.37
C ASN A 49 -10.43 -8.26 2.62
N GLN A 50 -9.77 -8.70 1.54
CA GLN A 50 -10.15 -9.89 0.79
C GLN A 50 -10.10 -11.16 1.66
N LEU A 51 -9.02 -11.38 2.41
CA LEU A 51 -8.88 -12.52 3.33
C LEU A 51 -10.01 -12.54 4.37
N ARG A 52 -10.30 -11.38 4.97
CA ARG A 52 -11.39 -11.23 5.94
C ARG A 52 -12.76 -11.50 5.33
N GLY A 53 -13.00 -11.02 4.11
CA GLY A 53 -14.26 -11.25 3.40
C GLY A 53 -14.48 -12.73 3.13
N LEU A 54 -13.47 -13.40 2.57
CA LEU A 54 -13.53 -14.83 2.28
C LEU A 54 -13.74 -15.66 3.54
N LEU A 55 -13.06 -15.35 4.65
CA LEU A 55 -13.29 -16.05 5.92
C LEU A 55 -14.71 -15.86 6.45
N ALA A 56 -15.28 -14.67 6.30
CA ALA A 56 -16.62 -14.37 6.76
C ALA A 56 -17.69 -15.17 6.00
N GLU A 57 -17.44 -15.55 4.74
CA GLU A 57 -18.32 -16.46 3.99
C GLU A 57 -18.43 -17.85 4.62
N TYR A 58 -17.40 -18.28 5.39
CA TYR A 58 -17.40 -19.52 6.17
C TYR A 58 -17.79 -19.29 7.64
N GLY A 59 -18.30 -18.11 8.00
CA GLY A 59 -18.66 -17.76 9.37
C GLY A 59 -17.47 -17.46 10.30
N VAL A 60 -16.24 -17.41 9.78
CA VAL A 60 -15.04 -17.09 10.56
C VAL A 60 -14.82 -15.58 10.53
N ILE A 61 -15.15 -14.89 11.63
CA ILE A 61 -15.07 -13.44 11.71
C ILE A 61 -13.79 -12.99 12.41
N ILE A 62 -12.88 -12.37 11.65
CA ILE A 62 -11.67 -11.74 12.20
C ILE A 62 -11.97 -10.26 12.54
N PRO A 63 -11.50 -9.71 13.69
CA PRO A 63 -11.61 -8.28 14.02
C PRO A 63 -10.79 -7.39 13.07
N LYS A 64 -11.27 -6.16 12.77
CA LYS A 64 -10.59 -5.26 11.82
C LYS A 64 -9.13 -4.97 12.21
N GLY A 65 -8.29 -4.79 11.19
CA GLY A 65 -6.89 -4.39 11.34
C GLY A 65 -5.88 -5.50 10.99
N ILE A 66 -4.69 -5.08 10.58
CA ILE A 66 -3.61 -5.97 10.14
C ILE A 66 -3.10 -6.84 11.30
N ALA A 67 -2.90 -6.25 12.48
CA ALA A 67 -2.44 -7.00 13.66
C ALA A 67 -3.41 -8.11 14.07
N ALA A 68 -4.71 -7.86 13.98
CA ALA A 68 -5.74 -8.87 14.24
C ALA A 68 -5.70 -9.97 13.17
N LEU A 69 -5.54 -9.61 11.89
CA LEU A 69 -5.40 -10.59 10.81
C LEU A 69 -4.21 -11.54 11.04
N HIS A 70 -3.06 -11.00 11.42
CA HIS A 70 -1.86 -11.80 11.75
C HIS A 70 -2.07 -12.79 12.88
N ARG A 71 -2.78 -12.36 13.92
CA ARG A 71 -3.02 -13.18 15.10
C ARG A 71 -4.06 -14.27 14.82
N GLU A 72 -5.18 -13.91 14.21
CA GLU A 72 -6.35 -14.78 14.13
C GLU A 72 -6.35 -15.70 12.91
N LEU A 73 -5.80 -15.27 11.76
CA LEU A 73 -5.86 -16.07 10.55
C LEU A 73 -5.11 -17.41 10.67
N PRO A 74 -3.87 -17.48 11.20
CA PRO A 74 -3.19 -18.76 11.39
C PRO A 74 -3.95 -19.69 12.34
N LEU A 75 -4.58 -19.13 13.37
CA LEU A 75 -5.41 -19.89 14.32
C LEU A 75 -6.64 -20.47 13.62
N ALA A 76 -7.35 -19.67 12.83
CA ALA A 76 -8.48 -20.13 12.03
C ALA A 76 -8.08 -21.22 11.02
N LEU A 77 -6.91 -21.10 10.39
CA LEU A 77 -6.41 -22.12 9.45
C LEU A 77 -6.00 -23.42 10.14
N ALA A 78 -5.58 -23.38 11.40
CA ALA A 78 -5.20 -24.54 12.19
C ALA A 78 -6.38 -25.22 12.92
N ASP A 79 -7.44 -24.47 13.19
CA ASP A 79 -8.66 -24.96 13.83
C ASP A 79 -9.45 -25.87 12.87
N ALA A 80 -9.40 -27.18 13.12
CA ALA A 80 -10.05 -28.21 12.31
C ALA A 80 -11.57 -28.28 12.52
N ASP A 81 -12.10 -27.65 13.58
CA ASP A 81 -13.52 -27.73 13.95
C ASP A 81 -14.37 -26.65 13.27
N ASN A 82 -13.76 -25.63 12.66
CA ASN A 82 -14.49 -24.62 11.89
C ASN A 82 -14.88 -25.08 10.48
N ALA A 83 -15.75 -24.30 9.84
CA ALA A 83 -16.37 -24.64 8.55
C ALA A 83 -15.42 -24.58 7.34
N LEU A 84 -14.12 -24.26 7.52
CA LEU A 84 -13.19 -24.20 6.40
C LEU A 84 -12.86 -25.60 5.88
N THR A 85 -13.18 -25.81 4.60
CA THR A 85 -12.70 -26.99 3.87
C THR A 85 -11.18 -26.96 3.71
N GLU A 86 -10.57 -28.14 3.53
CA GLU A 86 -9.13 -28.25 3.27
C GLU A 86 -8.70 -27.42 2.04
N ARG A 87 -9.53 -27.39 1.00
CA ARG A 87 -9.27 -26.57 -0.19
C ARG A 87 -9.27 -25.07 0.13
N ALA A 88 -10.24 -24.60 0.93
CA ALA A 88 -10.29 -23.21 1.37
C ALA A 88 -9.06 -22.84 2.19
N ARG A 89 -8.62 -23.72 3.11
CA ARG A 89 -7.41 -23.51 3.93
C ARG A 89 -6.17 -23.32 3.07
N GLN A 90 -5.98 -24.18 2.06
CA GLN A 90 -4.86 -24.06 1.12
C GLN A 90 -4.85 -22.73 0.36
N LEU A 91 -6.01 -22.32 -0.15
CA LEU A 91 -6.15 -21.08 -0.92
C LEU A 91 -5.93 -19.83 -0.04
N LEU A 92 -6.55 -19.81 1.15
CA LEU A 92 -6.40 -18.73 2.12
C LEU A 92 -4.96 -18.64 2.61
N ASN A 93 -4.30 -19.76 2.90
CA ASN A 93 -2.89 -19.77 3.27
C ASN A 93 -2.02 -19.21 2.14
N ARG A 94 -2.25 -19.63 0.88
CA ARG A 94 -1.50 -19.08 -0.27
C ARG A 94 -1.67 -17.57 -0.39
N GLN A 95 -2.90 -17.08 -0.20
CA GLN A 95 -3.20 -15.64 -0.23
C GLN A 95 -2.55 -14.91 0.96
N TYR A 96 -2.48 -15.55 2.13
CA TYR A 96 -1.79 -15.01 3.30
C TYR A 96 -0.27 -14.92 3.11
N GLN A 97 0.35 -15.92 2.50
CA GLN A 97 1.77 -15.84 2.15
C GLN A 97 2.06 -14.69 1.18
N HIS A 98 1.14 -14.41 0.25
CA HIS A 98 1.27 -13.22 -0.60
C HIS A 98 1.15 -11.91 0.19
N PHE A 99 0.21 -11.85 1.14
CA PHE A 99 0.07 -10.72 2.06
C PHE A 99 1.37 -10.47 2.86
N MET A 100 2.03 -11.52 3.35
CA MET A 100 3.30 -11.43 4.08
C MET A 100 4.42 -10.82 3.23
N LYS A 101 4.52 -11.22 1.96
CA LYS A 101 5.50 -10.65 1.03
C LYS A 101 5.30 -9.16 0.80
N LEU A 102 4.05 -8.69 0.73
CA LEU A 102 3.76 -7.26 0.63
C LEU A 102 4.14 -6.50 1.90
N GLU A 103 4.05 -7.13 3.08
CA GLU A 103 4.52 -6.53 4.33
C GLU A 103 6.04 -6.40 4.36
N GLU A 104 6.77 -7.44 3.92
CA GLU A 104 8.23 -7.39 3.76
C GLU A 104 8.64 -6.30 2.77
N GLU A 105 7.97 -6.23 1.62
CA GLU A 105 8.24 -5.21 0.60
C GLU A 105 7.92 -3.80 1.11
N LEU A 106 6.83 -3.61 1.84
CA LEU A 106 6.50 -2.33 2.44
C LEU A 106 7.53 -1.91 3.50
N ALA A 107 7.99 -2.85 4.33
CA ALA A 107 9.04 -2.58 5.31
C ALA A 107 10.35 -2.15 4.64
N TRP A 108 10.69 -2.76 3.51
CA TRP A 108 11.83 -2.32 2.70
C TRP A 108 11.64 -0.88 2.19
N TYR A 109 10.49 -0.55 1.60
CA TYR A 109 10.20 0.82 1.17
C TYR A 109 10.20 1.83 2.33
N ASP A 110 9.67 1.45 3.49
CA ASP A 110 9.70 2.28 4.71
C ASP A 110 11.13 2.59 5.14
N GLU A 111 12.03 1.62 5.05
CA GLU A 111 13.44 1.84 5.36
C GLU A 111 14.11 2.76 4.33
N GLN A 112 13.86 2.56 3.03
CA GLN A 112 14.40 3.44 2.00
C GLN A 112 13.97 4.90 2.20
N VAL A 113 12.69 5.14 2.53
CA VAL A 113 12.18 6.50 2.82
C VAL A 113 12.88 7.11 4.04
N LYS A 114 13.13 6.33 5.10
CA LYS A 114 13.86 6.81 6.28
C LYS A 114 15.31 7.17 5.96
N GLN A 115 15.97 6.41 5.07
CA GLN A 115 17.35 6.69 4.67
C GLN A 115 17.45 7.99 3.86
N THR A 116 16.54 8.21 2.90
CA THR A 116 16.46 9.48 2.16
C THR A 116 16.23 10.65 3.11
N ALA A 117 15.29 10.52 4.07
CA ALA A 117 15.00 11.59 5.03
C ALA A 117 16.17 11.94 5.96
N LYS A 118 17.11 11.01 6.22
CA LYS A 118 18.32 11.27 7.02
C LYS A 118 19.44 11.94 6.22
N GLN A 119 19.47 11.75 4.90
CA GLN A 119 20.47 12.33 4.01
C GLN A 119 20.13 13.76 3.60
N ASP A 120 18.86 14.14 3.71
CA ASP A 120 18.37 15.48 3.45
C ASP A 120 18.59 16.37 4.71
N GLU A 121 19.80 16.92 4.86
CA GLU A 121 20.22 17.80 5.97
C GLU A 121 19.40 19.11 6.10
N THR A 122 18.37 19.30 5.28
CA THR A 122 17.41 20.40 5.36
C THR A 122 16.27 20.17 6.37
N CYS A 123 16.16 18.95 6.92
CA CYS A 123 15.15 18.58 7.93
C CYS A 123 15.81 18.15 9.25
N GLN A 124 16.50 19.09 9.93
CA GLN A 124 16.63 19.09 11.39
C GLN A 124 15.84 20.24 11.99
#